data_AF-A0A127CIV1-F1
#
_entry.id   AF-A0A127CIV1-F1
#
_cell.length_a   1.000
_cell.length_b   1.000
_cell.length_c   1.000
_cell.angle_alpha   90.00
_cell.angle_beta   90.00
_cell.angle_gamma   90.00
#
_symmetry.space_group_name_H-M   'P 1'
#
loop_
_entity.id
_entity.type
_entity.pdbx_description
1 polymer ?
#
loop_
_entity_poly.entity_id
_entity_poly.type
_entity_poly.pdbx_seq_one_letter_code
_entity_poly.pdbx_strand_id
1 'polypeptide(L)'
;MTRLPSQTAPAQADAQHIRHFERTGIASGSGRITALRIVCGCCEAAGYVPATAALRQGEPEAAIAAFGAHGWLVGATPAEDRCPACSRRSSSDRKQTTKGAGIMAAGPRKTTAKAATAKAANTTAITASPTVSEPQALQADLPPQMGRDDRRIIMEKLDDVYGDNAYGGSWTDTTVARDLNVPRAWVSEVREAFFGPEGSNPLLDRYGQEREEFERLHAGFMAARKSHCEAHDQLVKMAMDISKKADEINRLGKRVERELG
;
A
#
# COMPACT_ATOMS: atom_id res chain seq x y z
N MET A 1 -21.29 -11.96 -60.92
CA MET A 1 -21.63 -12.01 -59.48
C MET A 1 -20.60 -12.88 -58.78
N THR A 2 -19.51 -12.26 -58.33
CA THR A 2 -18.32 -12.95 -57.82
C THR A 2 -18.42 -13.02 -56.29
N ARG A 3 -18.64 -14.21 -55.72
CA ARG A 3 -18.65 -14.40 -54.26
C ARG A 3 -17.21 -14.51 -53.77
N LEU A 4 -16.81 -13.58 -52.91
CA LEU A 4 -15.57 -13.61 -52.14
C LEU A 4 -15.60 -14.75 -51.10
N PRO A 5 -14.48 -15.45 -50.86
CA PRO A 5 -14.40 -16.45 -49.79
C PRO A 5 -14.26 -15.77 -48.42
N SER A 6 -15.07 -16.24 -47.47
CA SER A 6 -15.02 -15.86 -46.05
C SER A 6 -13.65 -16.20 -45.46
N GLN A 7 -12.96 -15.19 -44.95
CA GLN A 7 -11.74 -15.37 -44.18
C GLN A 7 -12.09 -15.87 -42.77
N THR A 8 -11.59 -17.06 -42.45
CA THR A 8 -11.56 -17.61 -41.09
C THR A 8 -10.57 -16.79 -40.26
N ALA A 9 -11.03 -16.18 -39.17
CA ALA A 9 -10.18 -15.47 -38.23
C ALA A 9 -9.18 -16.45 -37.57
N PRO A 10 -7.89 -16.09 -37.41
CA PRO A 10 -6.95 -16.92 -36.69
C PRO A 10 -7.24 -16.86 -35.19
N ALA A 11 -7.18 -18.03 -34.55
CA ALA A 11 -7.23 -18.19 -33.11
C ALA A 11 -6.16 -17.29 -32.46
N GLN A 12 -6.59 -16.38 -31.57
CA GLN A 12 -5.70 -15.55 -30.79
C GLN A 12 -4.87 -16.45 -29.88
N ALA A 13 -3.58 -16.54 -30.18
CA ALA A 13 -2.58 -17.17 -29.34
C ALA A 13 -2.49 -16.44 -28.00
N ASP A 14 -2.36 -17.22 -26.92
CA ASP A 14 -2.11 -16.78 -25.54
C ASP A 14 -1.02 -15.70 -25.51
N ALA A 15 -1.44 -14.45 -25.31
CA ALA A 15 -0.54 -13.37 -24.95
C ALA A 15 -0.02 -13.66 -23.53
N GLN A 16 1.13 -14.32 -23.44
CA GLN A 16 1.91 -14.46 -22.22
C GLN A 16 2.10 -13.06 -21.62
N HIS A 17 1.31 -12.73 -20.61
CA HIS A 17 1.39 -11.45 -19.91
C HIS A 17 2.76 -11.39 -19.22
N ILE A 18 3.67 -10.60 -19.79
CA ILE A 18 4.98 -10.33 -19.18
C ILE A 18 4.70 -9.60 -17.85
N ARG A 19 4.87 -10.31 -16.73
CA ARG A 19 4.59 -9.79 -15.38
C ARG A 19 5.71 -8.85 -14.97
N HIS A 20 5.40 -7.55 -14.92
CA HIS A 20 6.33 -6.54 -14.41
C HIS A 20 6.12 -6.31 -12.90
N PHE A 21 7.20 -6.39 -12.13
CA PHE A 21 7.22 -6.09 -10.70
C PHE A 21 7.83 -4.71 -10.47
N GLU A 22 7.22 -3.94 -9.57
CA GLU A 22 7.68 -2.60 -9.20
C GLU A 22 9.07 -2.67 -8.55
N ARG A 23 9.98 -1.78 -8.97
CA ARG A 23 11.32 -1.65 -8.38
C ARG A 23 11.29 -0.57 -7.31
N THR A 24 11.75 -0.91 -6.12
CA THR A 24 11.80 0.01 -4.99
C THR A 24 13.11 -0.13 -4.23
N GLY A 25 13.56 0.96 -3.60
CA GLY A 25 14.79 0.96 -2.80
C GLY A 25 14.50 0.59 -1.35
N ILE A 26 15.05 -0.52 -0.87
CA ILE A 26 14.93 -0.95 0.53
C ILE A 26 16.25 -0.75 1.28
N ALA A 27 16.16 -0.48 2.58
CA ALA A 27 17.34 -0.45 3.44
C ALA A 27 17.85 -1.87 3.67
N SER A 28 19.15 -2.10 3.49
CA SER A 28 19.80 -3.39 3.77
C SER A 28 21.18 -3.13 4.36
N GLY A 29 21.36 -3.49 5.64
CA GLY A 29 22.59 -3.21 6.37
C GLY A 29 22.90 -1.71 6.42
N SER A 30 24.07 -1.31 5.92
CA SER A 30 24.55 0.07 5.89
C SER A 30 24.19 0.85 4.61
N GLY A 31 23.40 0.28 3.70
CA GLY A 31 23.10 0.87 2.39
C GLY A 31 21.66 0.70 1.93
N ARG A 32 21.32 1.34 0.80
CA ARG A 32 20.06 1.13 0.08
C ARG A 32 20.31 0.20 -1.09
N ILE A 33 19.51 -0.85 -1.22
CA ILE A 33 19.56 -1.78 -2.36
C ILE A 33 18.25 -1.70 -3.13
N THR A 34 18.33 -1.88 -4.45
CA THR A 34 17.14 -2.03 -5.29
C THR A 34 16.54 -3.42 -5.06
N ALA A 35 15.23 -3.47 -4.84
CA ALA A 35 14.46 -4.69 -4.68
C ALA A 35 13.21 -4.66 -5.57
N LEU A 36 12.73 -5.82 -5.96
CA LEU A 36 11.41 -6.00 -6.54
C LEU A 36 10.39 -6.12 -5.42
N ARG A 37 9.23 -5.50 -5.61
CA ARG A 37 8.10 -5.52 -4.68
C ARG A 37 6.96 -6.36 -5.23
N ILE A 38 6.39 -7.20 -4.38
CA ILE A 38 5.12 -7.91 -4.62
C ILE A 38 4.12 -7.54 -3.52
N VAL A 39 2.83 -7.53 -3.84
CA VAL A 39 1.75 -7.21 -2.90
C VAL A 39 0.73 -8.34 -2.92
N CYS A 40 0.30 -8.77 -1.74
CA CYS A 40 -0.74 -9.80 -1.62
C CYS A 40 -2.10 -9.22 -2.03
N GLY A 41 -2.71 -9.77 -3.06
CA GLY A 41 -4.06 -9.39 -3.49
C GLY A 41 -5.18 -9.76 -2.52
N CYS A 42 -4.87 -10.45 -1.41
CA CYS A 42 -5.82 -10.81 -0.35
C CYS A 42 -5.70 -9.91 0.89
N CYS A 43 -4.49 -9.65 1.38
CA CYS A 43 -4.26 -8.96 2.66
C CYS A 43 -3.29 -7.78 2.57
N GLU A 44 -2.87 -7.37 1.37
CA GLU A 44 -1.97 -6.25 1.10
C GLU A 44 -0.57 -6.32 1.73
N ALA A 45 -0.23 -7.42 2.41
CA ALA A 45 1.14 -7.69 2.83
C ALA A 45 2.08 -7.51 1.64
N ALA A 46 3.22 -6.85 1.86
CA ALA A 46 4.22 -6.62 0.84
C ALA A 46 5.43 -7.53 1.05
N GLY A 47 5.96 -8.09 -0.04
CA GLY A 47 7.19 -8.85 -0.08
C GLY A 47 8.25 -8.11 -0.89
N TYR A 48 9.51 -8.28 -0.52
CA TYR A 48 10.64 -7.64 -1.19
C TYR A 48 11.71 -8.68 -1.49
N VAL A 49 12.22 -8.68 -2.72
CA VAL A 49 13.34 -9.52 -3.15
C VAL A 49 14.43 -8.62 -3.73
N PRO A 50 15.69 -8.68 -3.24
CA PRO A 50 16.80 -7.93 -3.79
C PRO A 50 16.98 -8.14 -5.30
N ALA A 51 17.16 -7.07 -6.07
CA ALA A 51 17.36 -7.13 -7.51
C ALA A 51 18.79 -7.60 -7.85
N THR A 52 18.97 -8.92 -7.95
CA THR A 52 20.19 -9.57 -8.44
C THR A 52 20.47 -9.22 -9.91
N ALA A 53 21.64 -9.57 -10.45
CA ALA A 53 22.00 -9.25 -11.83
C ALA A 53 20.98 -9.79 -12.86
N ALA A 54 20.45 -10.99 -12.66
CA ALA A 54 19.40 -11.58 -13.49
C ALA A 54 18.08 -10.80 -13.39
N LEU A 55 17.67 -10.44 -12.16
CA LEU A 55 16.46 -9.63 -11.93
C LEU A 55 16.61 -8.19 -12.43
N ARG A 56 17.84 -7.69 -12.56
CA ARG A 56 18.11 -6.37 -13.13
C ARG A 56 17.78 -6.30 -14.62
N GLN A 57 17.95 -7.39 -15.36
CA GLN A 57 17.65 -7.45 -16.80
C GLN A 57 16.15 -7.58 -17.13
N GLY A 58 15.28 -7.71 -16.11
CA GLY A 58 13.83 -7.67 -16.30
C GLY A 58 13.23 -9.01 -16.76
N GLU A 59 13.92 -10.11 -16.49
CA GLU A 59 13.48 -11.47 -16.77
C GLU A 59 12.35 -11.84 -15.78
N PRO A 60 11.08 -11.93 -16.24
CA PRO A 60 9.91 -12.05 -15.36
C PRO A 60 9.85 -13.43 -14.68
N GLU A 61 10.38 -14.47 -15.32
CA GLU A 61 10.41 -15.84 -14.79
C GLU A 61 11.34 -15.94 -13.58
N ALA A 62 12.54 -15.35 -13.66
CA ALA A 62 13.44 -15.24 -12.51
C ALA A 62 12.80 -14.51 -11.31
N ALA A 63 11.98 -13.48 -11.56
CA ALA A 63 11.28 -12.75 -10.48
C ALA A 63 10.22 -13.63 -9.81
N ILE A 64 9.42 -14.34 -10.61
CA ILE A 64 8.42 -15.30 -10.13
C ILE A 64 9.08 -16.39 -9.29
N ALA A 65 10.17 -16.98 -9.80
CA ALA A 65 10.92 -18.01 -9.08
C ALA A 65 11.49 -17.50 -7.75
N ALA A 66 12.03 -16.28 -7.72
CA ALA A 66 12.58 -15.70 -6.50
C ALA A 66 11.50 -15.45 -5.44
N PHE A 67 10.35 -14.88 -5.81
CA PHE A 67 9.21 -14.73 -4.89
C PHE A 67 8.68 -16.10 -4.42
N GLY A 68 8.60 -17.08 -5.32
CA GLY A 68 8.24 -18.46 -5.01
C GLY A 68 9.16 -19.09 -3.96
N ALA A 69 10.47 -18.87 -4.07
CA ALA A 69 11.45 -19.33 -3.08
C ALA A 69 11.23 -18.72 -1.69
N HIS A 70 10.66 -17.51 -1.61
CA HIS A 70 10.24 -16.86 -0.37
C HIS A 70 8.81 -17.23 0.07
N GLY A 71 8.20 -18.24 -0.55
CA GLY A 71 6.90 -18.79 -0.18
C GLY A 71 5.68 -18.01 -0.69
N TRP A 72 5.88 -17.07 -1.62
CA TRP A 72 4.79 -16.37 -2.29
C TRP A 72 4.18 -17.24 -3.37
N LEU A 73 2.86 -17.17 -3.51
CA LEU A 73 2.17 -17.66 -4.69
C LEU A 73 1.99 -16.48 -5.64
N VAL A 74 2.67 -16.50 -6.78
CA VAL A 74 2.51 -15.48 -7.83
C VAL A 74 1.45 -15.98 -8.81
N GLY A 75 0.37 -15.22 -8.97
CA GLY A 75 -0.74 -15.55 -9.86
C GLY A 75 -0.55 -15.04 -11.29
N ALA A 76 -1.58 -15.13 -12.12
CA ALA A 76 -1.57 -14.57 -13.47
C ALA A 76 -1.79 -13.04 -13.47
N THR A 77 -2.43 -12.50 -12.42
CA THR A 77 -2.69 -11.07 -12.23
C THR A 77 -2.26 -10.59 -10.83
N PRO A 78 -1.96 -9.29 -10.60
CA PRO A 78 -1.53 -8.81 -9.28
C PRO A 78 -2.57 -9.11 -8.18
N ALA A 79 -3.84 -9.17 -8.55
CA ALA A 79 -4.94 -9.52 -7.67
C ALA A 79 -4.92 -10.99 -7.20
N GLU A 80 -4.22 -11.87 -7.91
CA GLU A 80 -4.09 -13.31 -7.60
C GLU A 80 -2.85 -13.64 -6.77
N ASP A 81 -1.94 -12.69 -6.57
CA ASP A 81 -0.74 -12.91 -5.76
C ASP A 81 -1.11 -13.14 -4.29
N ARG A 82 -0.50 -14.13 -3.64
CA ARG A 82 -0.76 -14.46 -2.22
C ARG A 82 0.54 -14.54 -1.45
N CYS A 83 0.57 -13.89 -0.29
CA CYS A 83 1.66 -14.02 0.67
C CYS A 83 1.70 -15.43 1.28
N PRO A 84 2.83 -15.82 1.93
CA PRO A 84 2.98 -17.14 2.54
C PRO A 84 1.91 -17.48 3.59
N ALA A 85 1.33 -16.48 4.25
CA ALA A 85 0.24 -16.68 5.21
C ALA A 85 -1.10 -16.96 4.52
N CYS A 86 -1.41 -16.25 3.43
CA CYS A 86 -2.66 -16.42 2.69
C CYS A 86 -2.64 -17.66 1.79
N SER A 87 -1.49 -17.99 1.18
CA SER A 87 -1.35 -19.18 0.32
C SER A 87 -1.51 -20.49 1.08
N ARG A 88 -1.06 -20.53 2.35
CA ARG A 88 -1.26 -21.70 3.23
C ARG A 88 -2.73 -21.89 3.62
N ARG A 89 -3.46 -20.80 3.88
CA ARG A 89 -4.90 -20.84 4.20
C ARG A 89 -5.73 -21.36 3.03
N SER A 90 -5.48 -20.86 1.81
CA SER A 90 -6.19 -21.33 0.62
C SER A 90 -5.86 -22.78 0.24
N SER A 91 -4.63 -23.22 0.53
CA SER A 91 -4.22 -24.62 0.30
C SER A 91 -4.83 -25.60 1.29
N SER A 92 -5.01 -25.22 2.56
CA SER A 92 -5.69 -26.06 3.56
C SER A 92 -7.17 -26.23 3.25
N ASP A 93 -7.86 -25.17 2.80
CA ASP A 93 -9.26 -25.25 2.38
C ASP A 93 -9.45 -26.17 1.18
N ARG A 94 -8.56 -26.08 0.16
CA ARG A 94 -8.64 -26.94 -1.03
C ARG A 94 -8.28 -28.40 -0.77
N LYS A 95 -7.47 -28.69 0.25
CA LYS A 95 -7.13 -30.08 0.62
C LYS A 95 -8.21 -30.77 1.45
N GLN A 96 -9.14 -30.01 2.03
CA GLN A 96 -10.22 -30.55 2.86
C GLN A 96 -11.44 -31.02 2.06
N THR A 97 -11.57 -30.66 0.78
CA THR A 97 -12.72 -31.03 -0.05
C THR A 97 -12.55 -32.30 -0.88
N THR A 98 -11.38 -32.95 -0.86
CA THR A 98 -11.09 -34.11 -1.75
C THR A 98 -10.59 -35.38 -1.05
N LYS A 99 -10.59 -35.47 0.29
CA LYS A 99 -10.21 -36.73 0.97
C LYS A 99 -11.06 -36.99 2.21
N GLY A 100 -12.07 -37.84 2.03
CA GLY A 100 -12.83 -38.42 3.13
C GLY A 100 -12.01 -39.40 3.98
N ALA A 101 -12.49 -39.58 5.21
CA ALA A 101 -12.29 -40.69 6.13
C ALA A 101 -10.86 -40.97 6.65
N GLY A 102 -10.65 -40.82 7.97
CA GLY A 102 -9.40 -41.26 8.62
C GLY A 102 -9.13 -40.77 10.05
N ILE A 103 -9.90 -41.27 11.02
CA ILE A 103 -9.48 -41.79 12.35
C ILE A 103 -8.49 -40.96 13.25
N MET A 104 -9.03 -40.54 14.40
CA MET A 104 -8.46 -40.34 15.76
C MET A 104 -7.35 -39.31 16.03
N ALA A 105 -7.57 -38.42 17.00
CA ALA A 105 -7.05 -38.56 18.38
C ALA A 105 -7.06 -37.20 19.12
N ALA A 106 -7.41 -37.28 20.41
CA ALA A 106 -7.51 -36.18 21.35
C ALA A 106 -6.15 -35.60 21.76
N GLY A 107 -6.13 -34.34 22.19
CA GLY A 107 -4.99 -33.79 22.93
C GLY A 107 -5.06 -32.27 23.16
N PRO A 108 -5.09 -31.79 24.42
CA PRO A 108 -5.48 -30.43 24.77
C PRO A 108 -4.27 -29.49 24.88
N ARG A 109 -4.46 -28.18 24.73
CA ARG A 109 -3.62 -27.23 25.48
C ARG A 109 -4.28 -25.89 25.80
N LYS A 110 -4.34 -25.66 27.11
CA LYS A 110 -4.68 -24.45 27.83
C LYS A 110 -3.59 -23.36 27.68
N THR A 111 -4.06 -22.10 27.80
CA THR A 111 -3.45 -20.95 28.51
C THR A 111 -2.04 -20.50 28.12
N THR A 112 -1.84 -19.22 27.80
CA THR A 112 -1.50 -18.14 28.77
C THR A 112 -1.15 -16.85 28.03
N ALA A 113 -1.51 -15.71 28.64
CA ALA A 113 -1.25 -14.35 28.21
C ALA A 113 0.24 -14.01 28.02
N LYS A 114 0.54 -12.98 27.21
CA LYS A 114 1.24 -11.79 27.73
C LYS A 114 1.12 -10.59 26.78
N ALA A 115 0.43 -9.57 27.28
CA ALA A 115 0.64 -8.19 26.90
C ALA A 115 2.07 -7.79 27.28
N ALA A 116 2.74 -7.04 26.41
CA ALA A 116 3.96 -6.32 26.72
C ALA A 116 3.75 -4.86 26.35
N THR A 117 3.37 -4.10 27.36
CA THR A 117 3.51 -2.65 27.47
C THR A 117 4.99 -2.30 27.48
N ALA A 118 5.39 -1.23 26.78
CA ALA A 118 6.61 -0.51 27.08
C ALA A 118 6.28 0.99 27.17
N LYS A 119 6.41 1.52 28.40
CA LYS A 119 6.38 2.93 28.77
C LYS A 119 7.70 3.23 29.48
N ALA A 120 8.36 4.30 29.08
CA ALA A 120 9.28 5.15 29.86
C ALA A 120 9.45 6.42 29.00
N ALA A 121 9.02 7.65 29.32
CA ALA A 121 8.90 8.42 30.57
C ALA A 121 10.23 8.61 31.31
N ASN A 122 10.83 9.80 31.18
CA ASN A 122 10.88 10.77 32.28
C ASN A 122 11.30 12.17 31.75
N THR A 123 10.61 13.28 32.08
CA THR A 123 10.51 14.00 33.38
C THR A 123 11.87 14.66 33.68
N THR A 124 12.00 15.97 33.93
CA THR A 124 11.35 16.68 35.03
C THR A 124 11.52 18.20 34.86
N ALA A 125 10.46 18.95 35.14
CA ALA A 125 10.48 20.37 35.46
C ALA A 125 10.76 20.55 36.95
N ILE A 126 11.53 21.58 37.34
CA ILE A 126 11.45 22.13 38.69
C ILE A 126 11.45 23.66 38.62
N THR A 127 10.39 24.20 39.19
CA THR A 127 10.08 25.57 39.63
C THR A 127 11.11 26.18 40.57
N ALA A 128 11.38 27.49 40.42
CA ALA A 128 11.01 28.55 41.38
C ALA A 128 11.78 29.85 41.11
N SER A 129 11.06 30.97 41.00
CA SER A 129 11.58 32.34 41.15
C SER A 129 12.09 32.58 42.58
N PRO A 130 12.97 33.57 42.84
CA PRO A 130 12.52 34.98 42.92
C PRO A 130 13.46 36.03 42.27
N THR A 131 12.83 37.16 41.91
CA THR A 131 13.25 38.59 41.82
C THR A 131 14.61 38.91 42.48
N VAL A 132 15.53 39.75 41.98
CA VAL A 132 15.44 41.13 41.42
C VAL A 132 16.70 41.40 40.57
N SER A 133 16.55 42.26 39.55
CA SER A 133 17.53 43.25 39.05
C SER A 133 17.81 43.16 37.53
N GLU A 134 17.23 44.14 36.85
CA GLU A 134 17.73 44.82 35.64
C GLU A 134 17.66 44.08 34.29
N PRO A 135 16.64 44.37 33.44
CA PRO A 135 16.51 43.77 32.12
C PRO A 135 17.41 44.50 31.11
N GLN A 136 18.57 43.91 30.80
CA GLN A 136 19.23 44.16 29.53
C GLN A 136 18.49 43.37 28.45
N ALA A 137 17.79 44.11 27.59
CA ALA A 137 17.12 43.58 26.41
C ALA A 137 18.15 42.91 25.49
N LEU A 138 18.03 41.58 25.34
CA LEU A 138 18.66 40.85 24.25
C LEU A 138 17.94 41.22 22.96
N GLN A 139 18.66 41.84 22.04
CA GLN A 139 18.22 42.14 20.69
C GLN A 139 17.56 40.91 20.05
N ALA A 140 16.34 41.09 19.56
CA ALA A 140 15.80 40.26 18.49
C ALA A 140 16.63 40.53 17.23
N ASP A 141 17.39 39.53 16.77
CA ASP A 141 18.03 39.58 15.46
C ASP A 141 16.95 39.78 14.39
N LEU A 142 17.05 40.91 13.68
CA LEU A 142 16.18 41.24 12.57
C LEU A 142 16.21 40.09 11.54
N PRO A 143 15.07 39.74 10.92
CA PRO A 143 15.05 38.80 9.80
C PRO A 143 16.12 39.21 8.77
N PRO A 144 16.96 38.27 8.28
CA PRO A 144 17.94 38.55 7.24
C PRO A 144 17.28 39.33 6.10
N GLN A 145 17.68 40.59 5.92
CA GLN A 145 17.13 41.41 4.84
C GLN A 145 17.69 40.89 3.53
N MET A 146 16.82 40.37 2.67
CA MET A 146 17.16 39.93 1.32
C MET A 146 17.91 41.05 0.58
N GLY A 147 19.14 40.76 0.16
CA GLY A 147 19.94 41.68 -0.64
C GLY A 147 19.24 41.99 -1.98
N ARG A 148 19.52 43.15 -2.57
CA ARG A 148 18.99 43.49 -3.91
C ARG A 148 19.42 42.46 -4.96
N ASP A 149 20.61 41.90 -4.81
CA ASP A 149 21.17 40.88 -5.71
C ASP A 149 20.43 39.55 -5.56
N ASP A 150 20.15 39.10 -4.33
CA ASP A 150 19.34 37.89 -4.07
C ASP A 150 17.92 38.05 -4.64
N ARG A 151 17.31 39.22 -4.44
CA ARG A 151 15.99 39.54 -4.99
C ARG A 151 15.99 39.46 -6.52
N ARG A 152 17.07 39.92 -7.17
CA ARG A 152 17.21 39.89 -8.64
C ARG A 152 17.34 38.45 -9.16
N ILE A 153 18.15 37.62 -8.51
CA ILE A 153 18.36 36.22 -8.88
C ILE A 153 17.06 35.42 -8.70
N ILE A 154 16.33 35.66 -7.61
CA ILE A 154 15.02 35.02 -7.36
C ILE A 154 14.00 35.45 -8.42
N MET A 155 13.94 36.74 -8.78
CA MET A 155 13.03 37.23 -9.81
C MET A 155 13.30 36.61 -11.18
N GLU A 156 14.57 36.57 -11.62
CA GLU A 156 14.96 35.96 -12.90
C GLU A 156 14.56 34.48 -12.95
N LYS A 157 14.81 33.74 -11.87
CA LYS A 157 14.41 32.34 -11.79
C LYS A 157 12.90 32.15 -11.76
N LEU A 158 12.16 33.03 -11.08
CA LEU A 158 10.70 32.99 -11.04
C LEU A 158 10.10 33.29 -12.42
N ASP A 159 10.66 34.23 -13.18
CA ASP A 159 10.21 34.54 -14.55
C ASP A 159 10.31 33.32 -15.48
N ASP A 160 11.36 32.51 -15.31
CA ASP A 160 11.55 31.27 -16.09
C ASP A 160 10.57 30.14 -15.71
N VAL A 161 10.22 30.01 -14.43
CA VAL A 161 9.48 28.84 -13.90
C VAL A 161 8.01 29.12 -13.56
N TYR A 162 7.64 30.39 -13.46
CA TYR A 162 6.31 30.87 -13.07
C TYR A 162 5.62 31.46 -14.31
N GLY A 163 4.67 30.70 -14.88
CA GLY A 163 3.97 31.05 -16.12
C GLY A 163 2.68 31.85 -15.86
N ASP A 164 1.58 31.46 -16.50
CA ASP A 164 0.24 32.06 -16.41
C ASP A 164 -0.40 31.93 -15.01
N ASN A 165 0.23 32.54 -13.99
CA ASN A 165 -0.14 32.51 -12.58
C ASN A 165 0.00 31.15 -11.89
N ALA A 166 0.90 30.29 -12.36
CA ALA A 166 1.24 29.04 -11.67
C ALA A 166 2.64 28.58 -12.04
N TYR A 167 3.24 27.74 -11.17
CA TYR A 167 4.48 27.06 -11.50
C TYR A 167 4.31 26.05 -12.63
N GLY A 168 5.29 26.01 -13.53
CA GLY A 168 5.41 24.95 -14.52
C GLY A 168 5.83 23.62 -13.90
N GLY A 169 5.21 22.52 -14.31
CA GLY A 169 5.65 21.16 -13.95
C GLY A 169 5.62 20.86 -12.45
N SER A 170 6.78 20.54 -11.87
CA SER A 170 6.96 20.23 -10.44
C SER A 170 7.64 21.35 -9.65
N TRP A 171 7.75 22.55 -10.25
CA TRP A 171 8.31 23.70 -9.58
C TRP A 171 7.36 24.21 -8.48
N THR A 172 7.94 24.64 -7.36
CA THR A 172 7.27 25.23 -6.20
C THR A 172 8.26 26.21 -5.54
N ASP A 173 7.80 27.07 -4.63
CA ASP A 173 8.69 27.91 -3.79
C ASP A 173 9.83 27.08 -3.17
N THR A 174 9.51 25.86 -2.73
CA THR A 174 10.46 24.95 -2.07
C THR A 174 11.54 24.47 -3.03
N THR A 175 11.19 24.15 -4.28
CA THR A 175 12.16 23.68 -5.26
C THR A 175 13.02 24.83 -5.78
N VAL A 176 12.45 26.03 -5.94
CA VAL A 176 13.19 27.25 -6.33
C VAL A 176 14.17 27.66 -5.22
N ALA A 177 13.72 27.67 -3.96
CA ALA A 177 14.56 27.96 -2.80
C ALA A 177 15.76 27.00 -2.68
N ARG A 178 15.53 25.70 -2.93
CA ARG A 178 16.58 24.69 -2.94
C ARG A 178 17.57 24.88 -4.09
N ASP A 179 17.09 25.26 -5.27
CA ASP A 179 17.93 25.46 -6.46
C ASP A 179 18.86 26.69 -6.32
N LEU A 180 18.33 27.78 -5.76
CA LEU A 180 19.07 29.02 -5.52
C LEU A 180 19.80 29.05 -4.17
N ASN A 181 19.60 28.04 -3.33
CA ASN A 181 20.11 27.98 -1.94
C ASN A 181 19.74 29.21 -1.09
N VAL A 182 18.50 29.69 -1.25
CA VAL A 182 17.93 30.84 -0.51
C VAL A 182 16.77 30.37 0.37
N PRO A 183 16.42 31.11 1.44
CA PRO A 183 15.26 30.78 2.25
C PRO A 183 13.95 30.79 1.44
N ARG A 184 13.08 29.79 1.66
CA ARG A 184 11.73 29.71 1.04
C ARG A 184 10.93 31.01 1.22
N ALA A 185 11.01 31.61 2.41
CA ALA A 185 10.29 32.84 2.74
C ALA A 185 10.62 34.00 1.79
N TRP A 186 11.87 34.11 1.32
CA TRP A 186 12.27 35.12 0.36
C TRP A 186 11.65 34.88 -1.01
N VAL A 187 11.61 33.63 -1.46
CA VAL A 187 10.96 33.25 -2.73
C VAL A 187 9.46 33.55 -2.68
N SER A 188 8.79 33.21 -1.57
CA SER A 188 7.38 33.52 -1.38
C SER A 188 7.09 35.02 -1.35
N GLU A 189 7.93 35.82 -0.68
CA GLU A 189 7.79 37.29 -0.63
C GLU A 189 7.96 37.92 -2.01
N VAL A 190 8.96 37.49 -2.79
CA VAL A 190 9.19 37.98 -4.16
C VAL A 190 8.08 37.55 -5.10
N ARG A 191 7.63 36.29 -5.01
CA ARG A 191 6.49 35.83 -5.81
C ARG A 191 5.24 36.65 -5.50
N GLU A 192 4.89 36.83 -4.23
CA GLU A 192 3.71 37.62 -3.84
C GLU A 192 3.81 39.07 -4.35
N ALA A 193 4.99 39.69 -4.24
CA ALA A 193 5.20 41.08 -4.62
C ALA A 193 5.18 41.33 -6.15
N PHE A 194 5.55 40.36 -6.98
CA PHE A 194 5.73 40.56 -8.43
C PHE A 194 4.82 39.67 -9.30
N PHE A 195 4.47 38.47 -8.85
CA PHE A 195 3.70 37.47 -9.59
C PHE A 195 2.34 37.15 -8.93
N GLY A 196 2.12 37.57 -7.69
CA GLY A 196 0.88 37.37 -6.94
C GLY A 196 0.86 36.12 -6.05
N PRO A 197 -0.32 35.76 -5.50
CA PRO A 197 -0.45 34.66 -4.55
C PRO A 197 -0.08 33.31 -5.18
N GLU A 198 0.27 32.35 -4.32
CA GLU A 198 0.60 30.97 -4.73
C GLU A 198 -0.55 30.40 -5.57
N GLY A 199 -0.39 30.44 -6.89
CA GLY A 199 -1.40 29.95 -7.81
C GLY A 199 -1.57 28.45 -7.63
N SER A 200 -2.75 28.03 -7.20
CA SER A 200 -3.10 26.60 -7.21
C SER A 200 -3.11 26.14 -8.66
N ASN A 201 -2.26 25.18 -9.02
CA ASN A 201 -2.22 24.66 -10.37
C ASN A 201 -3.52 23.87 -10.63
N PRO A 202 -4.39 24.32 -11.56
CA PRO A 202 -5.69 23.68 -11.80
C PRO A 202 -5.55 22.20 -12.24
N LEU A 203 -4.42 21.81 -12.82
CA LEU A 203 -4.14 20.40 -13.15
C LEU A 203 -3.79 19.58 -11.91
N LEU A 204 -3.05 20.14 -10.94
CA LEU A 204 -2.75 19.45 -9.69
C LEU A 204 -3.99 19.28 -8.82
N ASP A 205 -4.87 20.28 -8.81
CA ASP A 205 -6.15 20.20 -8.11
C ASP A 205 -7.06 19.13 -8.70
N ARG A 206 -7.19 19.11 -10.04
CA ARG A 206 -7.94 18.05 -10.74
C ARG A 206 -7.33 16.68 -10.52
N TYR A 207 -6.00 16.56 -10.60
CA TYR A 207 -5.31 15.30 -10.31
C TYR A 207 -5.55 14.82 -8.87
N GLY A 208 -5.51 15.74 -7.90
CA GLY A 208 -5.82 15.44 -6.50
C GLY A 208 -7.25 14.92 -6.33
N GLN A 209 -8.22 15.58 -6.95
CA GLN A 209 -9.63 15.18 -6.93
C GLN A 209 -9.85 13.82 -7.60
N GLU A 210 -9.29 13.60 -8.79
CA GLU A 210 -9.39 12.33 -9.50
C GLU A 210 -8.73 11.18 -8.71
N ARG A 211 -7.58 11.44 -8.08
CA ARG A 211 -6.89 10.45 -7.25
C ARG A 211 -7.71 10.11 -6.00
N GLU A 212 -8.26 11.10 -5.31
CA GLU A 212 -9.11 10.91 -4.14
C GLU A 212 -10.40 10.14 -4.51
N GLU A 213 -11.01 10.48 -5.64
CA GLU A 213 -12.18 9.76 -6.15
C GLU A 213 -11.85 8.31 -6.46
N PHE A 214 -10.72 8.05 -7.11
CA PHE A 214 -10.25 6.70 -7.38
C PHE A 214 -9.99 5.92 -6.09
N GLU A 215 -9.31 6.52 -5.11
CA GLU A 215 -9.06 5.89 -3.81
C GLU A 215 -10.36 5.56 -3.09
N ARG A 216 -11.36 6.45 -3.14
CA ARG A 216 -12.70 6.22 -2.57
C ARG A 216 -13.41 5.06 -3.27
N LEU A 217 -13.40 5.01 -4.61
CA LEU A 217 -14.00 3.92 -5.39
C LEU A 217 -13.30 2.59 -5.09
N HIS A 218 -11.97 2.59 -5.06
CA HIS A 218 -11.17 1.42 -4.74
C HIS A 218 -11.45 0.91 -3.32
N ALA A 219 -11.48 1.81 -2.33
CA ALA A 219 -11.82 1.45 -0.95
C ALA A 219 -13.24 0.86 -0.85
N GLY A 220 -14.22 1.44 -1.53
CA GLY A 220 -15.58 0.92 -1.60
C GLY A 220 -15.65 -0.48 -2.23
N PHE A 221 -14.97 -0.69 -3.35
CA PHE A 221 -14.87 -2.00 -4.01
C PHE A 221 -14.23 -3.05 -3.10
N MET A 222 -13.13 -2.70 -2.43
CA MET A 222 -12.43 -3.61 -1.52
C MET A 222 -13.27 -3.96 -0.29
N ALA A 223 -14.01 -3.01 0.27
CA ALA A 223 -14.96 -3.25 1.35
C ALA A 223 -16.10 -4.19 0.92
N ALA A 224 -16.66 -3.98 -0.27
CA ALA A 224 -17.69 -4.86 -0.83
C ALA A 224 -17.17 -6.29 -1.04
N ARG A 225 -15.97 -6.43 -1.61
CA ARG A 225 -15.32 -7.74 -1.80
C ARG A 225 -15.10 -8.47 -0.48
N LYS A 226 -14.64 -7.75 0.55
CA LYS A 226 -14.46 -8.31 1.90
C LYS A 226 -15.79 -8.82 2.48
N SER A 227 -16.85 -8.01 2.40
CA SER A 227 -18.19 -8.39 2.85
C SER A 227 -18.69 -9.67 2.16
N HIS A 228 -18.45 -9.81 0.85
CA HIS A 228 -18.79 -11.03 0.12
C HIS A 228 -18.03 -12.27 0.61
N CYS A 229 -16.74 -12.16 0.91
CA CYS A 229 -15.97 -13.27 1.47
C CYS A 229 -16.50 -13.67 2.85
N GLU A 230 -16.81 -12.71 3.71
CA GLU A 230 -17.38 -12.97 5.04
C GLU A 230 -18.76 -13.63 4.95
N ALA A 231 -19.62 -13.19 4.02
CA ALA A 231 -20.92 -13.80 3.75
C ALA A 231 -20.77 -15.24 3.23
N HIS A 232 -19.81 -15.49 2.34
CA HIS A 232 -19.51 -16.84 1.86
C HIS A 232 -19.08 -17.76 3.00
N ASP A 233 -18.18 -17.31 3.88
CA ASP A 233 -17.72 -18.09 5.03
C ASP A 233 -18.86 -18.41 6.00
N GLN A 234 -19.79 -17.46 6.21
CA GLN A 234 -21.00 -17.68 7.00
C GLN A 234 -21.91 -18.74 6.37
N LEU A 235 -22.14 -18.68 5.06
CA LEU A 235 -22.95 -19.67 4.35
C LEU A 235 -22.34 -21.07 4.41
N VAL A 236 -21.01 -21.19 4.26
CA VAL A 236 -20.30 -22.47 4.41
C VAL A 236 -20.47 -23.02 5.82
N LYS A 237 -20.33 -22.17 6.85
CA LYS A 237 -20.56 -22.59 8.24
C LYS A 237 -21.99 -23.07 8.47
N MET A 238 -22.99 -22.33 7.96
CA MET A 238 -24.39 -22.74 8.06
C MET A 238 -24.64 -24.08 7.36
N ALA A 239 -24.03 -24.31 6.20
CA ALA A 239 -24.15 -25.58 5.48
C ALA A 239 -23.60 -26.75 6.32
N MET A 240 -22.43 -26.57 6.96
CA MET A 240 -21.86 -27.57 7.86
C MET A 240 -22.77 -27.87 9.06
N ASP A 241 -23.34 -26.84 9.68
CA ASP A 241 -24.27 -26.98 10.80
C ASP A 241 -25.55 -27.74 10.40
N ILE A 242 -26.07 -27.47 9.19
CA ILE A 242 -27.23 -28.19 8.63
C ILE A 242 -26.89 -29.66 8.39
N SER A 243 -25.74 -29.96 7.78
CA SER A 243 -25.29 -31.35 7.58
C SER A 243 -25.16 -32.09 8.90
N LYS A 244 -24.58 -31.45 9.93
CA LYS A 244 -24.47 -32.04 11.26
C LYS A 244 -25.84 -32.35 11.88
N LYS A 245 -26.80 -31.43 11.77
CA LYS A 245 -28.18 -31.67 12.24
C LYS A 245 -28.85 -32.82 11.49
N ALA A 246 -28.64 -32.92 10.18
CA ALA A 246 -29.17 -34.04 9.39
C ALA A 246 -28.61 -35.39 9.88
N ASP A 247 -27.31 -35.46 10.18
CA ASP A 247 -26.69 -36.66 10.75
C ASP A 247 -27.24 -37.02 12.13
N GLU A 248 -27.48 -36.03 12.99
CA GLU A 248 -28.10 -36.22 14.31
C GLU A 248 -29.52 -36.77 14.18
N ILE A 249 -30.34 -36.21 13.27
CA ILE A 249 -31.68 -36.70 12.98
C ILE A 249 -31.64 -38.14 12.46
N ASN A 250 -30.74 -38.46 11.54
CA ASN A 250 -30.58 -39.82 11.01
C ASN A 250 -30.18 -40.82 12.11
N ARG A 251 -29.33 -40.42 13.06
CA ARG A 251 -28.97 -41.25 14.22
C ARG A 251 -30.14 -41.48 15.16
N LEU A 252 -30.96 -40.45 15.39
CA LEU A 252 -32.18 -40.56 16.18
C LEU A 252 -33.20 -41.48 15.50
N GLY A 253 -33.43 -41.32 14.19
CA GLY A 253 -34.31 -42.18 13.41
C GLY A 253 -33.93 -43.66 13.54
N LYS A 254 -32.64 -43.99 13.38
CA LYS A 254 -32.14 -45.37 13.58
C LYS A 254 -32.32 -45.91 15.00
N ARG A 255 -32.33 -45.04 16.03
CA ARG A 255 -32.59 -45.45 17.41
C ARG A 255 -34.08 -45.71 17.62
N VAL A 256 -34.94 -44.83 17.12
CA VAL A 256 -36.39 -44.98 17.16
C VAL A 256 -36.84 -46.26 16.46
N GLU A 257 -36.31 -46.54 15.26
CA GLU A 257 -36.58 -47.80 14.53
C GLU A 257 -36.20 -49.05 15.33
N ARG A 258 -35.13 -48.99 16.14
CA ARG A 258 -34.71 -50.11 17.00
C ARG A 258 -35.59 -50.28 18.24
N GLU A 259 -36.18 -49.21 18.75
CA GLU A 259 -36.98 -49.22 19.97
C GLU A 259 -38.47 -49.49 19.71
N LEU A 260 -38.97 -49.16 18.50
CA LEU A 260 -40.38 -49.28 18.12
C LEU A 260 -40.68 -50.40 17.10
N GLY A 261 -39.66 -51.02 16.52
CA GLY A 261 -39.75 -52.19 15.65
C GLY A 261 -39.11 -53.42 16.30
#